data_AF-A0A5B7KD66-F1
#
_entry.id   AF-A0A5B7KD66-F1
#
_cell.length_a   1.000
_cell.length_b   1.000
_cell.length_c   1.000
_cell.angle_alpha   90.00
_cell.angle_beta   90.00
_cell.angle_gamma   90.00
#
_symmetry.space_group_name_H-M   'P 1'
#
loop_
_entity.id
_entity.type
_entity.pdbx_description
1 polymer ?
#
loop_
_entity_poly.entity_id
_entity_poly.type
_entity_poly.pdbx_seq_one_letter_code
_entity_poly.pdbx_strand_id
1 'polypeptide(L)'
;MDEDEEIEGVAVFNARKYSRIQKKREIKENGYCGMDYGKAYIVRVIMCGKEFLKIKFLERKPNDMYDRPKRDDVDDSVDVKCVFCGPIKLVGTTPYQIRCVDVAYKNYKRLKNIF
;
A
#
# COMPACT_ATOMS: atom_id res chain seq x y z
N MET A 1 -19.55 17.24 -6.40
CA MET A 1 -19.78 16.90 -4.99
C MET A 1 -18.87 15.71 -4.73
N ASP A 2 -17.59 15.98 -4.49
CA ASP A 2 -16.56 14.95 -4.25
C ASP A 2 -16.44 14.81 -2.72
N GLU A 3 -17.44 14.19 -2.12
CA GLU A 3 -17.38 13.76 -0.74
C GLU A 3 -16.61 12.43 -0.73
N ASP A 4 -15.29 12.54 -0.63
CA ASP A 4 -14.40 11.44 -0.19
C ASP A 4 -14.84 11.09 1.24
N GLU A 5 -15.90 10.28 1.38
CA GLU A 5 -16.35 9.75 2.65
C GLU A 5 -15.24 8.81 3.16
N GLU A 6 -14.32 9.34 3.99
CA GLU A 6 -13.39 8.55 4.79
C GLU A 6 -14.21 7.77 5.82
N ILE A 7 -14.81 6.65 5.39
CA ILE A 7 -15.50 5.72 6.28
C ILE A 7 -14.44 5.10 7.19
N GLU A 8 -14.61 5.22 8.50
CA GLU A 8 -13.75 4.56 9.50
C GLU A 8 -13.62 3.07 9.16
N GLY A 9 -12.39 2.56 9.01
CA GLY A 9 -12.15 1.16 8.66
C GLY A 9 -11.91 0.85 7.19
N VAL A 10 -12.20 1.79 6.27
CA VAL A 10 -12.09 1.54 4.81
C VAL A 10 -11.09 2.48 4.14
N ALA A 11 -10.01 1.92 3.61
CA ALA A 11 -9.12 2.62 2.69
C ALA A 11 -9.56 2.31 1.25
N VAL A 12 -10.00 3.33 0.50
CA VAL A 12 -10.39 3.17 -0.91
C VAL A 12 -9.31 3.72 -1.82
N PHE A 13 -8.89 2.89 -2.78
CA PHE A 13 -7.98 3.38 -3.78
C PHE A 13 -8.71 4.16 -4.93
N ASN A 14 -8.59 5.50 -5.02
CA ASN A 14 -9.05 6.33 -6.17
C ASN A 14 -7.95 6.72 -7.19
N ALA A 15 -8.15 6.37 -8.47
CA ALA A 15 -7.25 6.62 -9.62
C ALA A 15 -6.73 8.07 -9.76
N ARG A 16 -7.57 9.09 -9.55
CA ARG A 16 -7.16 10.50 -9.65
C ARG A 16 -6.21 10.93 -8.53
N LYS A 17 -6.36 10.33 -7.35
CA LYS A 17 -5.48 10.53 -6.18
C LYS A 17 -4.14 9.79 -6.42
N TYR A 18 -4.14 8.62 -7.09
CA TYR A 18 -2.92 7.85 -7.40
C TYR A 18 -1.93 8.55 -8.32
N SER A 19 -2.39 9.22 -9.37
CA SER A 19 -1.47 9.89 -10.29
C SER A 19 -0.65 10.98 -9.58
N ARG A 20 -1.21 11.59 -8.53
CA ARG A 20 -0.52 12.54 -7.64
C ARG A 20 0.36 11.84 -6.61
N ILE A 21 -0.12 10.75 -6.01
CA ILE A 21 0.63 9.93 -5.03
C ILE A 21 1.87 9.25 -5.67
N GLN A 22 1.77 8.74 -6.90
CA GLN A 22 2.93 8.15 -7.59
C GLN A 22 4.03 9.18 -7.89
N LYS A 23 3.67 10.46 -8.05
CA LYS A 23 4.63 11.56 -8.28
C LYS A 23 5.35 12.01 -7.00
N LYS A 24 4.72 11.83 -5.85
CA LYS A 24 5.29 12.08 -4.52
C LYS A 24 5.36 10.75 -3.79
N ARG A 25 6.45 9.98 -3.98
CA ARG A 25 6.75 8.75 -3.21
C ARG A 25 6.97 9.11 -1.74
N GLU A 26 5.93 9.58 -1.05
CA GLU A 26 5.96 9.88 0.38
C GLU A 26 5.80 8.58 1.14
N ILE A 27 6.92 7.89 1.33
CA ILE A 27 7.00 6.69 2.17
C ILE A 27 7.33 7.16 3.57
N LYS A 28 6.54 6.72 4.55
CA LYS A 28 6.69 7.11 5.94
C LYS A 28 6.95 5.89 6.80
N GLU A 29 7.89 6.01 7.73
CA GLU A 29 8.07 5.03 8.78
C GLU A 29 6.77 4.85 9.57
N ASN A 30 6.49 3.62 9.96
CA ASN A 30 5.22 3.19 10.55
C ASN A 30 3.97 3.38 9.67
N GLY A 31 4.12 3.83 8.43
CA GLY A 31 3.04 3.95 7.46
C GLY A 31 2.72 2.62 6.76
N TYR A 32 1.61 2.60 6.04
CA TYR A 32 1.22 1.47 5.19
C TYR A 32 1.34 1.84 3.71
N CYS A 33 1.73 0.90 2.86
CA CYS A 33 1.85 1.12 1.42
C CYS A 33 1.50 -0.16 0.64
N GLY A 34 1.16 0.02 -0.63
CA GLY A 34 1.02 -1.09 -1.57
C GLY A 34 2.32 -1.31 -2.33
N MET A 35 2.69 -2.57 -2.46
CA MET A 35 4.00 -2.98 -2.98
C MET A 35 3.90 -4.10 -4.02
N ASP A 36 4.72 -4.00 -5.07
CA ASP A 36 4.93 -5.03 -6.08
C ASP A 36 6.01 -6.01 -5.60
N TYR A 37 5.59 -7.23 -5.27
CA TYR A 37 6.49 -8.33 -4.90
C TYR A 37 6.11 -9.58 -5.69
N GLY A 38 6.12 -9.46 -7.03
CA GLY A 38 5.58 -10.46 -7.96
C GLY A 38 4.05 -10.44 -8.07
N LYS A 39 3.37 -9.91 -7.04
CA LYS A 39 1.95 -9.53 -7.02
C LYS A 39 1.74 -8.34 -6.08
N ALA A 40 0.50 -7.86 -6.01
CA ALA A 40 0.14 -6.77 -5.10
C ALA A 40 0.08 -7.23 -3.64
N TYR A 41 0.80 -6.51 -2.77
CA TYR A 41 0.73 -6.67 -1.32
C TYR A 41 0.44 -5.33 -0.65
N ILE A 42 -0.16 -5.39 0.54
CA ILE A 42 -0.18 -4.26 1.47
C ILE A 42 0.84 -4.55 2.56
N VAL A 43 1.70 -3.58 2.84
CA VAL A 43 2.80 -3.73 3.80
C VAL A 43 2.81 -2.55 4.76
N ARG A 44 3.31 -2.80 5.98
CA ARG A 44 3.69 -1.77 6.93
C ARG A 44 5.17 -1.51 6.78
N VAL A 45 5.55 -0.25 6.58
CA VAL A 45 6.95 0.19 6.60
C VAL A 45 7.38 0.33 8.06
N ILE A 46 8.36 -0.46 8.48
CA ILE A 46 8.98 -0.34 9.79
C ILE A 46 10.03 0.77 9.75
N MET A 47 10.91 0.76 8.75
CA MET A 47 11.98 1.74 8.57
C MET A 47 12.12 2.12 7.10
N CYS A 48 12.52 3.37 6.86
CA CYS A 48 12.72 3.91 5.52
C CYS A 48 14.19 4.28 5.31
N GLY A 49 14.93 3.41 4.62
CA GLY A 49 16.26 3.74 4.11
C GLY A 49 16.17 4.60 2.83
N LYS A 50 17.34 4.99 2.30
CA LYS A 50 17.41 5.75 1.04
C LYS A 50 16.97 4.94 -0.17
N GLU A 51 17.38 3.68 -0.23
CA GLU A 51 17.10 2.77 -1.36
C GLU A 51 16.25 1.57 -0.95
N PHE A 52 16.37 1.15 0.31
CA PHE A 52 15.72 -0.04 0.83
C PHE A 52 14.76 0.27 1.97
N LEU A 53 13.71 -0.53 2.09
CA LEU A 53 12.71 -0.47 3.14
C LEU A 53 12.78 -1.72 3.99
N LYS A 54 12.56 -1.54 5.30
CA LYS A 54 12.21 -2.64 6.20
C LYS A 54 10.71 -2.69 6.35
N ILE A 55 10.09 -3.81 5.99
CA ILE A 55 8.64 -3.94 5.89
C ILE A 55 8.10 -5.16 6.66
N LYS A 56 6.79 -5.17 6.87
CA LYS A 56 6.01 -6.36 7.23
C LYS A 56 4.77 -6.47 6.35
N PHE A 57 4.46 -7.66 5.89
CA PHE A 57 3.28 -7.91 5.08
C PHE A 57 2.01 -7.97 5.94
N LEU A 58 0.95 -7.31 5.49
CA LEU A 58 -0.38 -7.52 6.06
C LEU A 58 -0.93 -8.83 5.50
N GLU A 59 -1.65 -9.57 6.35
CA GLU A 59 -2.25 -10.84 5.94
C GLU A 59 -3.54 -10.56 5.18
N ARG A 60 -3.56 -10.85 3.87
CA ARG A 60 -4.77 -10.72 3.04
C ARG A 60 -5.80 -11.79 3.44
N LYS A 61 -7.02 -11.36 3.70
CA LYS A 61 -8.22 -12.17 3.96
C LYS A 61 -9.21 -12.03 2.79
N PRO A 62 -10.24 -12.89 2.71
CA PRO A 62 -11.31 -12.73 1.71
C PRO A 62 -11.96 -11.34 1.76
N ASN A 63 -12.58 -10.92 0.65
CA ASN A 63 -13.31 -9.65 0.53
C ASN A 63 -12.45 -8.38 0.74
N ASP A 64 -11.19 -8.42 0.29
CA ASP A 64 -10.23 -7.32 0.40
C ASP A 64 -10.02 -6.81 1.83
N MET A 65 -10.07 -7.74 2.78
CA MET A 65 -9.79 -7.51 4.19
C MET A 65 -8.32 -7.82 4.49
N TYR A 66 -7.72 -7.11 5.44
CA TYR A 66 -6.31 -7.20 5.77
C TYR A 66 -6.09 -7.18 7.27
N ASP A 67 -5.47 -8.22 7.81
CA ASP A 67 -5.09 -8.27 9.21
C ASP A 67 -3.72 -7.64 9.47
N ARG A 68 -3.48 -7.32 10.74
CA ARG A 68 -2.21 -6.77 11.20
C ARG A 68 -1.05 -7.69 10.79
N PRO A 69 0.11 -7.12 10.47
CA PRO A 69 1.28 -7.93 10.16
C PRO A 69 1.62 -8.87 11.31
N LYS A 70 1.93 -10.13 11.00
CA LYS A 70 2.47 -11.07 12.00
C LYS A 70 3.83 -10.58 12.49
N ARG A 71 4.20 -10.94 13.72
CA ARG A 71 5.42 -10.41 14.35
C ARG A 71 6.69 -10.84 13.62
N ASP A 72 6.66 -11.97 12.92
CA ASP A 72 7.86 -12.67 12.47
C ASP A 72 8.17 -12.52 10.96
N ASP A 73 7.23 -12.03 10.14
CA ASP A 73 7.46 -11.84 8.69
C ASP A 73 7.99 -10.43 8.38
N VAL A 74 9.30 -10.25 8.53
CA VAL A 74 10.03 -9.02 8.21
C VAL A 74 10.93 -9.24 7.01
N ASP A 75 10.87 -8.35 6.02
CA ASP A 75 11.84 -8.25 4.92
C ASP A 75 12.51 -6.87 5.00
N ASP A 76 13.84 -6.81 5.00
CA ASP A 76 14.65 -5.60 5.10
C ASP A 76 15.43 -5.26 3.83
N SER A 77 15.20 -6.01 2.75
CA SER A 77 15.95 -5.91 1.49
C SER A 77 15.13 -5.33 0.34
N VAL A 78 14.00 -4.69 0.64
CA VAL A 78 13.02 -4.28 -0.36
C VAL A 78 13.37 -2.93 -0.99
N ASP A 79 13.59 -2.90 -2.31
CA ASP A 79 13.80 -1.65 -3.05
C ASP A 79 12.55 -0.74 -2.97
N VAL A 80 12.76 0.51 -2.61
CA VAL A 80 11.75 1.58 -2.54
C VAL A 80 10.93 1.72 -3.84
N LYS A 81 11.49 1.35 -5.00
CA LYS A 81 10.84 1.36 -6.32
C LYS A 81 9.74 0.31 -6.45
N CYS A 82 9.70 -0.69 -5.57
CA CYS A 82 8.63 -1.68 -5.52
C CYS A 82 7.34 -1.11 -4.93
N VAL A 83 7.39 0.04 -4.23
CA VAL A 83 6.19 0.71 -3.74
C VAL A 83 5.41 1.31 -4.91
N PHE A 84 4.17 0.85 -5.10
CA PHE A 84 3.28 1.36 -6.15
C PHE A 84 2.21 2.34 -5.63
N CYS A 85 1.90 2.31 -4.33
CA CYS A 85 1.01 3.28 -3.70
C CYS A 85 1.33 3.48 -2.22
N GLY A 86 1.09 4.68 -1.68
CA GLY A 86 1.29 4.99 -0.27
C GLY A 86 1.55 6.49 -0.05
N PRO A 87 1.37 7.02 1.17
CA PRO A 87 0.99 6.30 2.37
C PRO A 87 -0.52 6.02 2.39
N ILE A 88 -0.91 4.82 2.80
CA ILE A 88 -2.29 4.40 3.02
C ILE A 88 -2.63 4.72 4.46
N LYS A 89 -3.67 5.53 4.65
CA LYS A 89 -4.23 5.80 5.98
C LYS A 89 -5.19 4.67 6.33
N LEU A 90 -4.82 3.84 7.29
CA LEU A 90 -5.70 2.81 7.86
C LEU A 90 -6.29 3.38 9.15
N VAL A 91 -7.61 3.54 9.18
CA VAL A 91 -8.37 4.01 10.35
C VAL A 91 -9.16 2.82 10.92
N GLY A 92 -9.36 2.77 12.24
CA GLY A 92 -10.14 1.70 12.88
C GLY A 92 -9.33 0.48 13.35
N THR A 93 -10.03 -0.61 13.64
CA THR A 93 -9.48 -1.87 14.16
C THR A 93 -9.39 -2.94 13.08
N THR A 94 -8.46 -3.89 13.24
CA THR A 94 -8.33 -5.02 12.31
C THR A 94 -9.51 -5.98 12.39
N PRO A 95 -9.91 -6.60 11.27
CA PRO A 95 -9.31 -6.50 9.94
C PRO A 95 -9.65 -5.20 9.20
N TYR A 96 -8.68 -4.62 8.47
CA TYR A 96 -8.86 -3.41 7.66
C TYR A 96 -9.45 -3.74 6.30
N GLN A 97 -10.43 -2.96 5.82
CA GLN A 97 -10.90 -3.11 4.45
C GLN A 97 -10.12 -2.18 3.51
N ILE A 98 -9.45 -2.73 2.49
CA ILE A 98 -8.66 -1.93 1.54
C ILE A 98 -9.12 -2.25 0.12
N ARG A 99 -9.96 -1.37 -0.45
CA ARG A 99 -10.61 -1.61 -1.74
C ARG A 99 -9.76 -1.11 -2.90
N CYS A 100 -9.94 -1.75 -4.06
CA CYS A 100 -9.34 -1.36 -5.35
C CYS A 100 -7.81 -1.54 -5.43
N VAL A 101 -7.22 -2.42 -4.60
CA VAL A 101 -5.77 -2.73 -4.62
C VAL A 101 -5.34 -3.24 -5.99
N ASP A 102 -6.11 -4.16 -6.57
CA ASP A 102 -5.81 -4.77 -7.87
C ASP A 102 -5.89 -3.75 -9.01
N VAL A 103 -6.78 -2.75 -8.92
CA VAL A 103 -6.88 -1.66 -9.89
C VAL A 103 -5.64 -0.76 -9.82
N ALA A 104 -5.22 -0.38 -8.60
CA ALA A 104 -4.01 0.41 -8.39
C ALA A 104 -2.76 -0.32 -8.92
N TYR A 105 -2.66 -1.63 -8.65
CA TYR A 105 -1.55 -2.46 -9.10
C TYR A 105 -1.51 -2.59 -10.64
N LYS A 106 -2.64 -2.87 -11.29
CA LYS A 106 -2.74 -2.93 -12.76
C LYS A 106 -2.28 -1.62 -13.42
N ASN A 107 -2.68 -0.47 -12.86
CA ASN A 107 -2.25 0.83 -13.36
C ASN A 107 -0.75 1.05 -13.21
N TYR A 108 -0.17 0.66 -12.07
CA TYR A 108 1.29 0.71 -11.86
C TYR A 108 2.04 -0.16 -12.87
N LYS A 109 1.62 -1.41 -13.09
CA LYS A 109 2.26 -2.30 -14.08
C LYS A 109 2.16 -1.75 -15.49
N ARG A 110 1.00 -1.18 -15.86
CA ARG A 110 0.82 -0.53 -17.16
C ARG A 110 1.80 0.62 -17.36
N LEU A 111 1.99 1.48 -16.36
CA LEU A 111 2.96 2.58 -16.43
C LEU A 111 4.41 2.09 -16.50
N LYS A 112 4.75 1.03 -15.75
CA LYS A 112 6.09 0.44 -15.79
C LYS A 112 6.46 -0.22 -17.13
N ASN A 113 5.48 -0.71 -17.89
CA ASN A 113 5.70 -1.35 -19.19
C ASN A 113 5.70 -0.35 -20.37
N ILE A 114 5.42 0.92 -20.11
CA ILE A 114 5.43 1.98 -21.14
C ILE A 114 6.80 2.67 -21.23
N PHE A 115 7.70 2.40 -20.28
CA PHE A 115 9.09 2.85 -20.24
C PHE A 115 10.04 1.64 -20.24
#